data_AF-A0A2B4SI36-F1
#
_entry.id   AF-A0A2B4SI36-F1
#
_cell.length_a   1.000
_cell.length_b   1.000
_cell.length_c   1.000
_cell.angle_alpha   90.00
_cell.angle_beta   90.00
_cell.angle_gamma   90.00
#
_symmetry.space_group_name_H-M   'P 1'
#
loop_
_entity.id
_entity.type
_entity.pdbx_description
1 polymer ?
#
loop_
_entity_poly.entity_id
_entity_poly.type
_entity_poly.pdbx_seq_one_letter_code
_entity_poly.pdbx_strand_id
1 'polypeptide(L)'
;MSDYIPLPTQQSCTDDEYYRINVFSYARPTPIGGTGPLKQLVMFITRALEDSALLSMEQKQFDQGMINLRSVYSDSFCWRKSEGTKLLAHLVMEDFQAEKQVDRRKIDEMKLGKNLIFTMPKSNASFMTMEATLMNENRDIVFQTGELDLDLSALQDETRPGVENVHEENQPMEMEA
;
A
#
# COMPACT_ATOMS: atom_id res chain seq x y z
N MET A 1 -48.47 -13.09 2.28
CA MET A 1 -47.58 -12.12 1.62
C MET A 1 -46.48 -11.83 2.63
N SER A 2 -45.25 -12.27 2.35
CA SER A 2 -44.12 -12.09 3.26
C SER A 2 -43.48 -10.76 2.93
N ASP A 3 -43.53 -9.81 3.85
CA ASP A 3 -42.85 -8.53 3.72
C ASP A 3 -41.33 -8.78 3.74
N TYR A 4 -40.72 -8.71 2.56
CA TYR A 4 -39.26 -8.77 2.41
C TYR A 4 -38.73 -7.38 2.77
N ILE A 5 -38.36 -7.17 4.03
CA ILE A 5 -37.68 -5.94 4.48
C ILE A 5 -36.21 -6.10 4.07
N PRO A 6 -35.68 -5.32 3.11
CA PRO A 6 -34.29 -5.40 2.73
C PRO A 6 -33.40 -5.00 3.91
N LEU A 7 -32.32 -5.76 4.14
CA LEU A 7 -31.26 -5.34 5.05
C LEU A 7 -30.72 -3.95 4.61
N PRO A 8 -30.26 -3.08 5.53
CA PRO A 8 -29.80 -1.72 5.24
C PRO A 8 -28.62 -1.61 4.24
N THR A 9 -28.07 -2.75 3.82
CA THR A 9 -26.94 -2.88 2.90
C THR A 9 -27.31 -2.74 1.42
N GLN A 10 -28.58 -2.50 1.06
CA GLN A 10 -29.05 -2.35 -0.32
C GLN A 10 -29.32 -0.90 -0.79
N GLN A 11 -28.82 0.12 -0.09
CA GLN A 11 -28.78 1.46 -0.69
C GLN A 11 -27.63 1.52 -1.71
N SER A 12 -28.00 1.68 -2.99
CA SER A 12 -27.06 1.87 -4.09
C SER A 12 -26.18 3.07 -3.81
N CYS A 13 -24.88 2.86 -3.82
CA CYS A 13 -23.92 3.95 -3.68
C CYS A 13 -23.91 4.79 -4.94
N THR A 14 -23.78 6.10 -4.78
CA THR A 14 -23.59 6.98 -5.92
C THR A 14 -22.15 6.87 -6.43
N ASP A 15 -21.92 7.22 -7.69
CA ASP A 15 -20.59 7.10 -8.31
C ASP A 15 -19.51 7.92 -7.54
N ASP A 16 -19.91 8.97 -6.82
CA ASP A 16 -19.03 9.79 -5.98
C ASP A 16 -18.81 9.26 -4.56
N GLU A 17 -19.43 8.13 -4.21
CA GLU A 17 -19.26 7.38 -2.95
C GLU A 17 -18.53 6.05 -3.15
N TYR A 18 -18.08 5.77 -4.38
CA TYR A 18 -17.36 4.54 -4.71
C TYR A 18 -15.84 4.76 -4.71
N TYR A 19 -15.15 3.95 -3.92
CA TYR A 19 -13.70 4.04 -3.70
C TYR A 19 -13.04 2.71 -4.06
N ARG A 20 -11.76 2.78 -4.41
CA ARG A 20 -10.90 1.62 -4.66
C ARG A 20 -9.82 1.56 -3.60
N ILE A 21 -9.55 0.36 -3.12
CA ILE A 21 -8.42 0.05 -2.23
C ILE A 21 -7.46 -0.86 -2.99
N ASN A 22 -6.18 -0.51 -2.97
CA ASN A 22 -5.10 -1.36 -3.46
C ASN A 22 -4.06 -1.50 -2.35
N VAL A 23 -3.64 -2.73 -2.06
CA VAL A 23 -2.66 -3.02 -1.03
C VAL A 23 -1.42 -3.58 -1.71
N PHE A 24 -0.28 -2.98 -1.40
CA PHE A 24 1.01 -3.41 -1.91
C PHE A 24 1.97 -3.69 -0.78
N SER A 25 2.89 -4.63 -0.98
CA SER A 25 4.04 -4.86 -0.11
C SER A 25 5.33 -4.50 -0.83
N TYR A 26 6.31 -3.93 -0.11
CA TYR A 26 7.65 -3.69 -0.64
C TYR A 26 8.71 -3.69 0.47
N ALA A 27 9.97 -3.82 0.04
CA ALA A 27 11.13 -3.73 0.91
C ALA A 27 11.83 -2.41 0.69
N ARG A 28 12.01 -1.63 1.75
CA ARG A 28 12.86 -0.45 1.70
C ARG A 28 14.26 -0.78 2.23
N PRO A 29 15.33 -0.38 1.53
CA PRO A 29 16.67 -0.41 2.10
C PRO A 29 16.71 0.44 3.38
N THR A 30 17.35 -0.06 4.43
CA THR A 30 17.63 0.77 5.61
C THR A 30 18.69 1.82 5.29
N PRO A 31 18.56 3.05 5.79
CA PRO A 31 19.66 4.00 5.75
C PRO A 31 20.90 3.43 6.46
N ILE A 32 22.08 3.88 6.01
CA ILE A 32 23.40 3.36 6.39
C ILE A 32 23.49 3.08 7.91
N GLY A 33 23.82 1.83 8.28
CA GLY A 33 23.95 1.38 9.67
C GLY A 33 22.80 0.52 10.21
N GLY A 34 21.73 0.32 9.44
CA GLY A 34 20.62 -0.56 9.81
C GLY A 34 20.86 -2.06 9.54
N THR A 35 20.37 -2.91 10.43
CA THR A 35 20.36 -4.38 10.27
C THR A 35 19.13 -4.82 9.47
N GLY A 36 19.27 -4.85 8.14
CA GLY A 36 18.34 -5.49 7.19
C GLY A 36 17.21 -4.59 6.65
N PRO A 37 16.57 -4.99 5.53
CA PRO A 37 15.51 -4.20 4.88
C PRO A 37 14.25 -4.06 5.73
N LEU A 38 13.60 -2.90 5.66
CA LEU A 38 12.31 -2.64 6.28
C LEU A 38 11.18 -3.09 5.36
N LYS A 39 10.41 -4.07 5.81
CA LYS A 39 9.20 -4.56 5.12
C LYS A 39 8.05 -3.57 5.39
N GLN A 40 7.44 -3.06 4.32
CA GLN A 40 6.37 -2.08 4.42
C GLN A 40 5.14 -2.54 3.63
N LEU A 41 3.96 -2.23 4.17
CA LEU A 41 2.68 -2.40 3.50
C LEU A 41 2.12 -1.02 3.16
N VAL A 42 1.68 -0.83 1.92
CA VAL A 42 1.05 0.39 1.46
C VAL A 42 -0.40 0.07 1.13
N MET A 43 -1.31 0.63 1.90
CA MET A 43 -2.71 0.68 1.54
C MET A 43 -2.99 1.98 0.80
N PHE A 44 -3.41 1.87 -0.44
CA PHE A 44 -3.73 2.99 -1.31
C PHE A 44 -5.23 3.09 -1.53
N ILE A 45 -5.82 4.23 -1.16
CA ILE A 45 -7.25 4.48 -1.31
C ILE A 45 -7.46 5.62 -2.30
N THR A 46 -8.30 5.39 -3.31
CA THR A 46 -8.65 6.36 -4.36
C THR A 46 -10.14 6.38 -4.61
N ARG A 47 -10.64 7.42 -5.30
CA ARG A 47 -11.96 7.34 -5.94
C ARG A 47 -11.92 6.30 -7.06
N ALA A 48 -12.99 5.54 -7.23
CA ALA A 48 -13.05 4.48 -8.24
C ALA A 48 -13.03 5.02 -9.67
N LEU A 49 -13.60 6.20 -9.90
CA LEU A 49 -13.58 6.88 -11.21
C LEU A 49 -12.19 7.44 -11.59
N GLU A 50 -11.24 7.48 -10.64
CA GLU A 50 -9.90 8.01 -10.85
C GLU A 50 -8.92 6.87 -11.18
N ASP A 51 -9.15 6.20 -12.33
CA ASP A 51 -8.35 5.07 -12.82
C ASP A 51 -6.88 5.47 -13.16
N SER A 52 -6.59 6.77 -13.25
CA SER A 52 -5.26 7.33 -13.53
C SER A 52 -4.29 7.29 -12.33
N ALA A 53 -4.80 7.10 -11.11
CA ALA A 53 -3.97 7.12 -9.91
C ALA A 53 -3.13 5.83 -9.76
N LEU A 54 -3.65 4.69 -10.24
CA LEU A 54 -2.96 3.39 -10.23
C LEU A 54 -1.66 3.46 -11.06
N LEU A 55 -1.78 3.95 -12.30
CA LEU A 55 -0.65 4.16 -13.21
C LEU A 55 0.37 5.16 -12.65
N SER A 56 -0.08 6.24 -12.00
CA SER A 56 0.83 7.24 -11.44
C SER A 56 1.62 6.74 -10.23
N MET A 57 1.05 5.81 -9.45
CA MET A 57 1.67 5.24 -8.27
C MET A 57 2.66 4.15 -8.63
N GLU A 58 2.30 3.25 -9.56
CA GLU A 58 3.23 2.29 -10.12
C GLU A 58 4.43 3.03 -10.73
N GLN A 59 4.18 4.03 -11.59
CA GLN A 59 5.25 4.83 -12.22
C GLN A 59 6.13 5.57 -11.19
N LYS A 60 5.53 6.27 -10.22
CA LYS A 60 6.29 7.01 -9.19
C LYS A 60 7.03 6.10 -8.20
N GLN A 61 6.53 4.90 -7.93
CA GLN A 61 7.18 3.94 -7.03
C GLN A 61 8.34 3.20 -7.71
N PHE A 62 8.21 2.91 -9.02
CA PHE A 62 9.35 2.53 -9.87
C PHE A 62 10.42 3.64 -9.90
N ASP A 63 10.02 4.90 -10.06
CA ASP A 63 10.95 6.04 -10.13
C ASP A 63 11.63 6.36 -8.78
N GLN A 64 11.03 5.98 -7.64
CA GLN A 64 11.56 6.24 -6.29
C GLN A 64 12.44 5.11 -5.72
N GLY A 65 12.76 4.08 -6.50
CA GLY A 65 13.67 3.01 -6.07
C GLY A 65 13.06 2.02 -5.07
N MET A 66 11.73 1.85 -5.07
CA MET A 66 11.08 0.75 -4.36
C MET A 66 11.30 -0.55 -5.13
N ILE A 67 12.32 -1.31 -4.74
CA ILE A 67 12.61 -2.64 -5.27
C ILE A 67 11.60 -3.63 -4.65
N ASN A 68 11.12 -4.61 -5.43
CA ASN A 68 10.22 -5.69 -4.99
C ASN A 68 8.81 -5.25 -4.53
N LEU A 69 8.20 -4.27 -5.21
CA LEU A 69 6.78 -3.97 -5.03
C LEU A 69 5.91 -5.14 -5.51
N ARG A 70 5.00 -5.63 -4.68
CA ARG A 70 4.02 -6.67 -5.03
C ARG A 70 2.61 -6.21 -4.69
N SER A 71 1.68 -6.43 -5.62
CA SER A 71 0.25 -6.30 -5.35
C SER A 71 -0.20 -7.46 -4.47
N VAL A 72 -0.87 -7.14 -3.37
CA VAL A 72 -1.38 -8.11 -2.38
C VAL A 72 -2.89 -8.24 -2.51
N TYR A 73 -3.59 -7.11 -2.69
CA TYR A 73 -5.04 -7.08 -2.71
C TYR A 73 -5.54 -5.85 -3.48
N SER A 74 -6.66 -6.01 -4.17
CA SER A 74 -7.37 -4.90 -4.81
C SER A 74 -8.86 -5.17 -4.74
N ASP A 75 -9.61 -4.17 -4.29
CA ASP A 75 -11.06 -4.24 -4.25
C ASP A 75 -11.67 -2.84 -4.31
N SER A 76 -12.99 -2.79 -4.37
CA SER A 76 -13.75 -1.55 -4.35
C SER A 76 -14.80 -1.60 -3.25
N PHE A 77 -15.04 -0.44 -2.64
CA PHE A 77 -15.94 -0.34 -1.51
C PHE A 77 -16.70 0.97 -1.58
N CYS A 78 -17.86 0.97 -0.93
CA CYS A 78 -18.67 2.15 -0.81
C CYS A 78 -18.38 2.84 0.51
N TRP A 79 -18.12 4.13 0.44
CA TRP A 79 -18.02 4.98 1.62
C TRP A 79 -18.93 6.18 1.45
N ARG A 80 -20.10 6.10 2.09
CA ARG A 80 -21.19 7.07 1.94
C ARG A 80 -20.90 8.36 2.69
N LYS A 81 -21.46 9.48 2.21
CA LYS A 81 -21.33 10.78 2.90
C LYS A 81 -21.86 10.75 4.33
N SER A 82 -22.91 9.96 4.57
CA SER A 82 -23.48 9.72 5.89
C SER A 82 -22.58 8.94 6.84
N GLU A 83 -21.58 8.21 6.34
CA GLU A 83 -20.64 7.41 7.12
C GLU A 83 -19.43 8.22 7.61
N GLY A 84 -19.52 9.55 7.62
CA GLY A 84 -18.49 10.43 8.17
C GLY A 84 -17.44 10.86 7.17
N THR A 85 -16.45 11.63 7.64
CA THR A 85 -15.45 12.30 6.79
C THR A 85 -14.06 11.70 6.90
N LYS A 86 -13.85 10.76 7.81
CA LYS A 86 -12.59 10.05 8.02
C LYS A 86 -12.78 8.54 7.96
N LEU A 87 -11.75 7.87 7.45
CA LEU A 87 -11.57 6.43 7.58
C LEU A 87 -10.38 6.15 8.50
N LEU A 88 -10.59 5.19 9.39
CA LEU A 88 -9.58 4.57 10.24
C LEU A 88 -9.25 3.21 9.63
N ALA A 89 -8.04 3.09 9.09
CA ALA A 89 -7.49 1.82 8.64
C ALA A 89 -6.81 1.14 9.82
N HIS A 90 -7.39 0.03 10.26
CA HIS A 90 -6.87 -0.82 11.31
C HIS A 90 -6.31 -2.10 10.71
N LEU A 91 -5.04 -2.36 10.97
CA LEU A 91 -4.32 -3.54 10.55
C LEU A 91 -4.10 -4.44 11.76
N VAL A 92 -4.55 -5.69 11.69
CA VAL A 92 -4.41 -6.67 12.76
C VAL A 92 -3.68 -7.91 12.25
N MET A 93 -2.73 -8.38 13.03
CA MET A 93 -1.95 -9.58 12.78
C MET A 93 -1.44 -10.14 14.10
N GLU A 94 -1.93 -11.32 14.50
CA GLU A 94 -1.55 -11.92 15.78
C GLU A 94 -1.62 -10.87 16.92
N ASP A 95 -0.48 -10.56 17.55
CA ASP A 95 -0.37 -9.55 18.62
C ASP A 95 -0.04 -8.13 18.10
N PHE A 96 0.23 -7.99 16.80
CA PHE A 96 0.51 -6.70 16.16
C PHE A 96 -0.79 -6.00 15.73
N GLN A 97 -0.92 -4.75 16.15
CA GLN A 97 -2.01 -3.86 15.76
C GLN A 97 -1.45 -2.51 15.34
N ALA A 98 -1.95 -1.96 14.24
CA ALA A 98 -1.59 -0.63 13.78
C ALA A 98 -2.80 0.10 13.20
N GLU A 99 -2.95 1.37 13.57
CA GLU A 99 -4.04 2.21 13.09
C GLU A 99 -3.48 3.43 12.33
N LYS A 100 -4.10 3.76 11.20
CA LYS A 100 -3.82 4.96 10.40
C LYS A 100 -5.13 5.61 9.98
N GLN A 101 -5.09 6.92 9.73
CA GLN A 101 -6.28 7.68 9.37
C GLN A 101 -6.12 8.39 8.03
N VAL A 102 -7.22 8.47 7.28
CA VAL A 102 -7.33 9.30 6.08
C VAL A 102 -8.61 10.14 6.11
N ASP A 103 -8.51 11.38 5.67
CA ASP A 103 -9.66 12.28 5.51
C ASP A 103 -10.21 12.18 4.08
N ARG A 104 -11.53 12.08 3.92
CA ARG A 104 -12.24 12.07 2.63
C ARG A 104 -11.82 13.25 1.78
N ARG A 105 -11.74 14.43 2.41
CA ARG A 105 -11.36 15.69 1.78
C ARG A 105 -10.05 15.57 0.99
N LYS A 106 -9.09 14.81 1.53
CA LYS A 106 -7.78 14.61 0.88
C LYS A 106 -7.88 13.77 -0.39
N ILE A 107 -8.86 12.86 -0.48
CA ILE A 107 -9.10 12.03 -1.66
C ILE A 107 -9.94 12.82 -2.65
N ASP A 108 -11.07 13.35 -2.20
CA ASP A 108 -12.10 13.95 -3.06
C ASP A 108 -11.71 15.32 -3.61
N GLU A 109 -11.24 16.25 -2.77
CA GLU A 109 -10.97 17.63 -3.21
C GLU A 109 -9.63 17.75 -3.91
N MET A 110 -8.63 17.02 -3.43
CA MET A 110 -7.31 17.04 -4.06
C MET A 110 -7.26 16.12 -5.29
N LYS A 111 -8.25 15.24 -5.48
CA LYS A 111 -8.25 14.21 -6.54
C LYS A 111 -6.96 13.40 -6.51
N LEU A 112 -6.51 13.11 -5.30
CA LEU A 112 -5.26 12.41 -5.03
C LEU A 112 -5.57 11.20 -4.18
N GLY A 113 -5.19 10.04 -4.70
CA GLY A 113 -5.12 8.84 -3.88
C GLY A 113 -4.26 9.06 -2.63
N LYS A 114 -4.56 8.30 -1.57
CA LYS A 114 -3.87 8.41 -0.28
C LYS A 114 -3.20 7.11 0.10
N ASN A 115 -1.92 7.22 0.47
CA ASN A 115 -1.10 6.11 0.91
C ASN A 115 -1.13 6.07 2.43
N LEU A 116 -1.52 4.93 2.98
CA LEU A 116 -1.34 4.58 4.38
C LEU A 116 -0.22 3.55 4.43
N ILE A 117 0.93 3.96 4.98
CA ILE A 117 2.12 3.12 5.05
C ILE A 117 2.23 2.53 6.46
N PHE A 118 2.29 1.20 6.51
CA PHE A 118 2.49 0.42 7.72
C PHE A 118 3.87 -0.24 7.65
N THR A 119 4.65 -0.12 8.73
CA THR A 119 5.91 -0.85 8.86
C THR A 119 5.63 -2.18 9.55
N MET A 120 6.01 -3.26 8.89
CA MET A 120 5.75 -4.61 9.39
C MET A 120 6.69 -4.96 10.56
N PRO A 121 6.22 -5.73 11.56
CA PRO A 121 7.11 -6.27 12.58
C PRO A 121 8.19 -7.16 11.94
N LYS A 122 9.35 -7.22 12.58
CA LYS A 122 10.42 -8.13 12.15
C LYS A 122 9.94 -9.56 12.30
N SER A 123 9.94 -10.31 11.20
CA SER A 123 9.61 -11.73 11.18
C SER A 123 10.57 -12.49 10.28
N ASN A 124 10.94 -13.68 10.73
CA ASN A 124 11.73 -14.66 9.98
C ASN A 124 10.84 -15.56 9.11
N ALA A 125 9.52 -15.44 9.21
CA ALA A 125 8.60 -16.18 8.37
C ALA A 125 8.72 -15.74 6.90
N SER A 126 8.57 -16.70 6.00
CA SER A 126 8.51 -16.46 4.55
C SER A 126 7.16 -15.89 4.11
N PHE A 127 6.11 -16.14 4.90
CA PHE A 127 4.76 -15.65 4.65
C PHE A 127 4.13 -15.11 5.92
N MET A 128 3.17 -14.21 5.76
CA MET A 128 2.49 -13.57 6.86
C MET A 128 1.08 -13.17 6.43
N THR A 129 0.09 -13.60 7.19
CA THR A 129 -1.32 -13.31 6.92
C THR A 129 -1.82 -12.22 7.87
N MET A 130 -2.66 -11.33 7.37
CA MET A 130 -3.22 -10.21 8.14
C MET A 130 -4.62 -9.87 7.65
N GLU A 131 -5.35 -9.12 8.47
CA GLU A 131 -6.62 -8.51 8.09
C GLU A 131 -6.53 -7.00 8.20
N ALA A 132 -7.15 -6.31 7.25
CA ALA A 132 -7.29 -4.86 7.26
C ALA A 132 -8.76 -4.47 7.28
N THR A 133 -9.12 -3.64 8.26
CA THR A 133 -10.48 -3.13 8.43
C THR A 133 -10.47 -1.62 8.28
N LEU A 134 -11.34 -1.09 7.42
CA LEU A 134 -11.65 0.33 7.33
C LEU A 134 -12.90 0.62 8.15
N MET A 135 -12.76 1.51 9.12
CA MET A 135 -13.85 1.95 9.98
C MET A 135 -14.10 3.44 9.81
N ASN A 136 -15.32 3.89 10.07
CA ASN A 136 -15.64 5.30 10.16
C ASN A 136 -15.22 5.90 11.53
N GLU A 137 -15.53 7.18 11.74
CA GLU A 137 -15.26 7.91 12.98
C GLU A 137 -15.95 7.31 14.22
N ASN A 138 -17.08 6.63 14.03
CA ASN A 138 -17.84 5.95 15.08
C ASN A 138 -17.35 4.52 15.33
N ARG A 139 -16.31 4.07 14.62
CA ARG A 139 -15.81 2.69 14.60
C ARG A 139 -16.76 1.67 13.98
N ASP A 140 -17.74 2.11 13.19
CA ASP A 140 -18.52 1.20 12.35
C ASP A 140 -17.66 0.73 11.18
N ILE A 141 -17.75 -0.55 10.84
CA ILE A 141 -17.02 -1.14 9.73
C ILE A 141 -17.62 -0.63 8.42
N VAL A 142 -16.80 0.05 7.63
CA VAL A 142 -17.13 0.48 6.25
C VAL A 142 -16.67 -0.59 5.26
N PHE A 143 -15.52 -1.20 5.53
CA PHE A 143 -14.95 -2.24 4.68
C PHE A 143 -14.01 -3.14 5.48
N GLN A 144 -13.93 -4.42 5.12
CA GLN A 144 -12.99 -5.36 5.69
C GLN A 144 -12.40 -6.19 4.55
N THR A 145 -11.09 -6.28 4.49
CA THR A 145 -10.42 -7.19 3.56
C THR A 145 -10.63 -8.62 4.01
N GLY A 146 -10.55 -9.57 3.07
CA GLY A 146 -10.21 -10.95 3.45
C GLY A 146 -8.79 -11.04 4.03
N GLU A 147 -8.30 -12.27 4.18
CA GLU A 147 -6.90 -12.54 4.51
C GLU A 147 -5.98 -11.97 3.43
N LEU A 148 -5.01 -11.15 3.86
CA LEU A 148 -3.97 -10.60 3.01
C LEU A 148 -2.69 -11.41 3.20
N ASP A 149 -2.30 -12.17 2.19
CA ASP A 149 -1.10 -13.01 2.24
C ASP A 149 0.14 -12.25 1.72
N LEU A 150 1.08 -12.01 2.63
CA LEU A 150 2.33 -11.32 2.32
C LEU A 150 3.47 -12.30 2.11
N ASP A 151 4.02 -12.36 0.89
CA ASP A 151 5.30 -13.01 0.62
C ASP A 151 6.44 -12.12 1.12
N LEU A 152 7.03 -12.54 2.24
CA LEU A 152 8.14 -11.87 2.90
C LEU A 152 9.51 -12.34 2.42
N SER A 153 9.57 -13.44 1.66
CA SER A 153 10.81 -14.03 1.12
C SER A 153 11.29 -13.28 -0.11
N ALA A 154 10.35 -12.84 -0.96
CA ALA A 154 10.61 -11.98 -2.11
C ALA A 154 11.16 -10.59 -1.75
N LEU A 155 11.09 -10.23 -0.47
CA LEU A 155 11.58 -8.95 0.07
C LEU A 155 13.02 -9.04 0.61
N GLN A 156 13.66 -10.23 0.56
CA GLN A 156 14.95 -10.50 1.22
C GLN A 156 16.17 -10.44 0.30
N ASP A 157 16.02 -10.58 -1.03
CA ASP A 157 17.18 -10.70 -1.93
C ASP A 157 16.97 -9.96 -3.26
N GLU A 158 17.47 -8.73 -3.34
CA GLU A 158 18.12 -8.25 -4.57
C GLU A 158 19.39 -7.52 -4.14
N THR A 159 20.34 -8.29 -3.63
CA THR A 159 21.75 -7.90 -3.74
C THR A 159 22.05 -7.90 -5.23
N ARG A 160 21.74 -6.81 -5.95
CA ARG A 160 22.23 -6.65 -7.32
C ARG A 160 23.75 -6.83 -7.21
N PRO A 161 24.37 -7.82 -7.89
CA PRO A 161 25.81 -7.89 -7.91
C PRO A 161 26.28 -6.54 -8.44
N GLY A 162 27.12 -5.87 -7.66
CA GLY A 162 27.78 -4.66 -8.11
C GLY A 162 28.47 -5.02 -9.42
N VAL A 163 27.99 -4.44 -10.51
CA VAL A 163 28.76 -4.46 -11.75
C VAL A 163 29.99 -3.63 -11.41
N GLU A 164 31.09 -4.31 -11.09
CA GLU A 164 32.41 -3.71 -11.12
C GLU A 164 32.59 -3.22 -12.55
N ASN A 165 32.32 -1.94 -12.78
CA ASN A 165 32.92 -1.25 -13.91
C ASN A 165 34.41 -1.26 -13.60
N VAL A 166 35.11 -2.28 -14.11
CA VAL A 166 36.55 -2.28 -14.23
C VAL A 166 36.88 -1.02 -15.00
N HIS A 167 37.32 0.00 -14.27
CA HIS A 167 37.88 1.20 -14.86
C HIS A 167 39.19 0.73 -15.48
N GLU A 168 39.20 0.52 -16.80
CA GLU A 168 40.45 0.29 -17.53
C GLU A 168 41.40 1.43 -17.19
N GLU A 169 42.47 1.09 -16.49
CA GLU A 169 43.53 2.00 -16.11
C GLU A 169 44.10 2.69 -17.36
N ASN A 170 44.17 4.01 -17.24
CA ASN A 170 45.05 4.94 -17.95
C ASN A 170 46.01 4.32 -18.98
N GLN A 171 45.78 4.61 -20.26
CA GLN A 171 46.85 4.57 -21.25
C GLN A 171 47.93 5.62 -20.88
N PRO A 172 49.23 5.28 -20.94
CA PRO A 172 50.30 6.24 -20.69
C PRO A 172 50.39 7.21 -21.86
N MET A 173 50.26 8.50 -21.57
CA MET A 173 50.56 9.58 -22.51
C MET A 173 52.09 9.72 -22.61
N GLU A 174 52.67 9.29 -23.73
CA GLU A 174 54.08 9.55 -24.05
C GLU A 174 54.27 11.07 -24.22
N MET A 175 55.11 11.68 -23.37
CA MET A 175 55.69 13.00 -23.63
C MET A 175 57.02 12.78 -24.35
N GLU A 176 57.06 13.13 -25.65
CA GLU A 176 58.33 13.33 -26.34
C GLU A 176 58.92 14.70 -25.94
N ALA A 177 60.22 14.69 -25.68
CA ALA A 177 61.07 15.83 -25.34
C ALA A 177 61.68 16.48 -26.59
#